data_AF-W1XR97-F1
#
_entry.id   AF-W1XR97-F1
#
_cell.length_a   1.000
_cell.length_b   1.000
_cell.length_c   1.000
_cell.angle_alpha   90.00
_cell.angle_beta   90.00
_cell.angle_gamma   90.00
#
_symmetry.space_group_name_H-M   'P 1'
#
loop_
_entity.id
_entity.type
_entity.pdbx_description
1 polymer ?
#
loop_
_entity_poly.entity_id
_entity_poly.type
_entity_poly.pdbx_seq_one_letter_code
_entity_poly.pdbx_strand_id
1 'polypeptide(L)' 'MNDRDFMRYSRQILLDDIALDGQQKLLDSQVLIIGLGGLGT' A
#
# COMPACT_ATOMS: atom_id res chain seq x y z
N MET A 1 8.12 -8.14 -1.53
CA MET A 1 6.84 -8.50 -2.19
C MET A 1 6.84 -9.97 -2.58
N ASN A 2 5.82 -10.74 -2.20
CA ASN A 2 5.63 -12.12 -2.68
C ASN A 2 4.55 -12.16 -3.78
N ASP A 3 4.44 -13.26 -4.54
CA ASP A 3 3.50 -13.40 -5.67
C ASP A 3 2.05 -13.06 -5.31
N ARG A 4 1.64 -13.41 -4.09
CA ARG A 4 0.30 -13.09 -3.57
C ARG A 4 0.07 -11.59 -3.40
N ASP A 5 1.09 -10.85 -2.97
CA ASP A 5 1.00 -9.39 -2.78
C ASP A 5 1.01 -8.68 -4.14
N PHE A 6 1.78 -9.20 -5.10
CA PHE A 6 1.76 -8.72 -6.47
C PHE A 6 0.37 -8.86 -7.10
N MET A 7 -0.26 -10.02 -6.96
CA MET A 7 -1.64 -10.21 -7.45
C MET A 7 -2.64 -9.28 -6.75
N ARG A 8 -2.50 -9.08 -5.43
CA ARG A 8 -3.36 -8.20 -4.63
C ARG A 8 -3.25 -6.73 -5.03
N TYR A 9 -2.03 -6.25 -5.29
CA TYR A 9 -1.74 -4.85 -5.60
C TYR A 9 -1.54 -4.58 -7.09
N SER A 10 -1.79 -5.56 -7.97
CA SER A 10 -1.55 -5.46 -9.42
C SER A 10 -2.14 -4.18 -10.04
N ARG A 11 -3.38 -3.81 -9.68
CA ARG A 11 -4.03 -2.58 -10.16
C ARG A 11 -3.33 -1.29 -9.74
N GLN A 12 -2.70 -1.27 -8.56
CA GLN A 12 -1.94 -0.11 -8.07
C GLN A 12 -0.57 -0.06 -8.72
N ILE A 13 0.09 -1.21 -8.85
CA ILE A 13 1.42 -1.35 -9.50
C ILE A 13 1.36 -0.98 -10.99
N LEU A 14 0.22 -1.21 -11.66
CA LEU A 14 -0.01 -0.83 -13.06
C LEU A 14 -0.11 0.69 -13.28
N LEU A 15 -0.26 1.49 -12.23
CA LEU A 15 -0.20 2.95 -12.34
C LEU A 15 1.26 3.39 -12.36
N ASP A 16 1.67 4.08 -13.43
CA ASP A 16 3.06 4.52 -13.63
C ASP A 16 3.60 5.36 -12.46
N ASP A 17 2.74 6.11 -11.78
CA ASP A 17 3.10 6.94 -10.62
C ASP A 17 3.43 6.13 -9.35
N ILE A 18 2.89 4.92 -9.22
CA ILE A 18 3.12 4.04 -8.07
C ILE A 18 4.20 3.01 -8.43
N ALA A 19 4.00 2.30 -9.55
CA ALA A 19 4.85 1.21 -10.01
C ALA A 19 5.17 0.20 -8.88
N LEU A 20 6.21 -0.62 -9.08
CA LEU A 20 6.69 -1.55 -8.07
C LEU A 20 7.34 -0.83 -6.88
N ASP A 21 8.12 0.23 -7.15
CA ASP A 21 8.91 0.93 -6.14
C ASP A 21 8.04 1.69 -5.13
N GLY A 22 6.95 2.33 -5.58
CA GLY A 22 5.99 2.99 -4.71
C GLY A 22 5.25 2.00 -3.83
N GLN A 23 4.89 0.83 -4.37
CA GLN A 23 4.25 -0.22 -3.58
C GLN A 23 5.19 -0.80 -2.52
N GLN A 24 6.47 -0.98 -2.84
CA GLN A 24 7.47 -1.44 -1.88
C GLN A 24 7.68 -0.39 -0.77
N LYS A 25 7.74 0.91 -1.11
CA LYS A 25 7.78 1.99 -0.11
C LYS A 25 6.57 2.00 0.82
N LEU A 26 5.37 1.73 0.30
CA LEU A 26 4.17 1.64 1.13
C LEU A 26 4.23 0.44 2.07
N LEU A 27 4.72 -0.71 1.61
CA LEU A 27 4.89 -1.90 2.45
C LEU A 27 5.92 -1.70 3.56
N ASP A 28 7.00 -0.97 3.27
CA ASP A 28 8.05 -0.67 4.25
C ASP A 28 7.70 0.52 5.16
N SER A 29 6.62 1.24 4.87
CA SER A 29 6.17 2.39 5.66
C SER A 29 5.49 1.97 6.96
N GLN A 30 5.62 2.81 7.99
CA GLN A 30 4.91 2.67 9.25
C GLN A 30 4.03 3.89 9.46
N VAL A 31 2.73 3.67 9.68
CA VAL A 31 1.74 4.72 9.89
C VAL A 31 1.13 4.57 11.27
N LEU A 32 1.17 5.64 12.07
CA LEU A 32 0.48 5.73 13.36
C LEU A 32 -0.84 6.47 13.16
N ILE A 33 -1.95 5.80 13.48
CA ILE A 33 -3.28 6.41 13.48
C ILE A 33 -3.65 6.75 14.93
N ILE A 34 -3.82 8.04 15.24
CA ILE A 34 -4.20 8.51 16.58
C ILE A 34 -5.68 8.86 16.56
N GLY A 35 -6.48 8.09 17.32
CA GLY A 35 -7.92 8.24 17.40
C GLY A 35 -8.64 7.43 16.32
N LEU A 36 -9.32 6.37 16.75
CA LEU A 36 -10.14 5.49 15.91
C LEU A 36 -11.64 5.77 16.16
N GLY A 37 -12.01 7.05 16.03
CA GLY A 37 -13.43 7.45 16.00
C GLY A 37 -14.02 7.25 14.59
N GLY A 38 -15.12 7.93 14.27
CA GLY A 38 -15.81 7.77 12.97
C GLY A 38 -15.04 8.18 11.70
N LEU A 39 -13.79 8.64 11.83
CA LEU A 39 -12.90 8.99 10.71
C LEU A 39 -11.84 7.91 10.45
N GLY A 40 -11.71 6.90 11.32
CA GLY A 40 -10.69 5.85 11.24
C GLY A 40 -11.23 4.47 10.85
N THR A 41 -12.52 4.38 10.49
CA THR A 41 -13.24 3.15 10.13
C THR A 41 -13.57 3.08 8.66
#